data_AF-A0A0Q4P7K4-F1
#
_entry.id   AF-A0A0Q4P7K4-F1
#
_cell.length_a   1.000
_cell.length_b   1.000
_cell.length_c   1.000
_cell.angle_alpha   90.00
_cell.angle_beta   90.00
_cell.angle_gamma   90.00
#
_symmetry.space_group_name_H-M   'P 1'
#
loop_
_entity.id
_entity.type
_entity.pdbx_description
1 polymer ?
#
loop_
_entity_poly.entity_id
_entity_poly.type
_entity_poly.pdbx_seq_one_letter_code
_entity_poly.pdbx_strand_id
1 'polypeptide(L)'
;MAKKATKKSEAWVYFDHIVADAAPRGLHSNPWILNEKGQAVFSPDFDTLQRLLGVPLYLAAGTQSGVPALALDVWLSYEFRRAGFQTDQVWPRPSHPRILPAPVAALISNLNTPFRRELERVIADTASIKGVTSASSIILGKNYTKQVDVVISDWATGPELLVSTKRMDSSYGKNAANRVEESYGDAKNLRLRHPLASLGFVFGLRSDIFEKAPNKAPWLFDLLEKLGQEDDAYHATCLVLMEYDGTSYQVPEPDGDNSTAELPGTGSDDETAELPAELPENEIAKGLANLPKVSILHDKTPNELAPARFLATMVMRILSTTPVTMHAEARARMAAIKPSIKA
;
A
#
# COMPACT_ATOMS: atom_id res chain seq x y z
N MET A 1 -7.93 -7.09 32.63
CA MET A 1 -6.70 -6.32 32.38
C MET A 1 -6.82 -5.73 30.98
N ALA A 2 -6.59 -4.43 30.79
CA ALA A 2 -6.63 -3.85 29.45
C ALA A 2 -5.47 -4.45 28.62
N LYS A 3 -5.78 -5.01 27.45
CA LYS A 3 -4.76 -5.56 26.53
C LYS A 3 -3.88 -4.39 26.09
N LYS A 4 -2.57 -4.47 26.29
CA LYS A 4 -1.62 -3.44 25.83
C LYS A 4 -1.78 -3.28 24.31
N ALA A 5 -1.87 -2.04 23.84
CA ALA A 5 -1.96 -1.73 22.41
C ALA A 5 -0.78 -2.37 21.65
N THR A 6 -1.05 -2.91 20.47
CA THR A 6 0.00 -3.49 19.62
C THR A 6 0.70 -2.39 18.84
N LYS A 7 1.91 -2.69 18.33
CA LYS A 7 2.61 -1.73 17.45
C LYS A 7 1.80 -1.41 16.19
N LYS A 8 0.98 -2.35 15.70
CA LYS A 8 0.09 -2.15 14.55
C LYS A 8 -1.04 -1.18 14.89
N SER A 9 -1.70 -1.34 16.04
CA SER A 9 -2.75 -0.41 16.46
C SER A 9 -2.23 1.00 16.76
N GLU A 10 -1.02 1.11 17.32
CA GLU A 10 -0.34 2.39 17.54
C GLU A 10 0.09 3.06 16.23
N ALA A 11 0.67 2.29 15.29
CA ALA A 11 1.10 2.81 13.99
C ALA A 11 -0.05 3.39 13.17
N TRP A 12 -1.23 2.77 13.22
CA TRP A 12 -2.43 3.28 12.55
C TRP A 12 -2.80 4.70 12.97
N VAL A 13 -2.58 5.08 14.23
CA VAL A 13 -2.84 6.45 14.70
C VAL A 13 -1.95 7.43 13.94
N TYR A 14 -0.65 7.17 13.86
CA TYR A 14 0.28 8.03 13.13
C TYR A 14 0.01 8.03 11.62
N PHE A 15 -0.31 6.87 11.04
CA PHE A 15 -0.65 6.77 9.62
C PHE A 15 -1.88 7.60 9.26
N ASP A 16 -2.94 7.53 10.05
CA ASP A 16 -4.18 8.28 9.81
C ASP A 16 -3.91 9.79 9.86
N HIS A 17 -3.12 10.26 10.84
CA HIS A 17 -2.73 11.66 10.93
C HIS A 17 -1.87 12.11 9.73
N ILE A 18 -0.87 11.32 9.33
CA ILE A 18 -0.02 11.66 8.18
C ILE A 18 -0.84 11.76 6.89
N VAL A 19 -1.77 10.83 6.67
CA VAL A 19 -2.65 10.85 5.48
C VAL A 19 -3.66 12.00 5.55
N ALA A 20 -4.21 12.30 6.73
CA ALA A 20 -5.12 13.43 6.92
C ALA A 20 -4.44 14.78 6.68
N ASP A 21 -3.17 14.92 7.09
CA ASP A 21 -2.35 16.11 6.81
C ASP A 21 -2.08 16.26 5.31
N ALA A 22 -1.80 15.14 4.62
CA ALA A 22 -1.48 15.13 3.19
C ALA A 22 -2.70 15.35 2.29
N ALA A 23 -3.89 14.96 2.76
CA ALA A 23 -5.18 15.23 2.10
C ALA A 23 -6.19 15.86 3.08
N PRO A 24 -6.04 17.15 3.42
CA PRO A 24 -6.93 17.82 4.35
C PRO A 24 -8.39 17.74 3.90
N ARG A 25 -9.27 17.25 4.79
CA ARG A 25 -10.70 17.00 4.49
C ARG A 25 -10.94 16.01 3.35
N GLY A 26 -9.99 15.10 3.08
CA GLY A 26 -10.05 14.12 2.00
C GLY A 26 -9.82 14.71 0.61
N LEU A 27 -9.31 15.94 0.52
CA LEU A 27 -9.01 16.58 -0.76
C LEU A 27 -7.59 16.23 -1.20
N HIS A 28 -7.48 15.43 -2.26
CA HIS A 28 -6.19 14.99 -2.80
C HIS A 28 -5.69 15.89 -3.94
N SER A 29 -4.39 16.20 -3.93
CA SER A 29 -3.70 16.81 -5.08
C SER A 29 -3.77 15.93 -6.32
N ASN A 30 -3.71 16.53 -7.52
CA ASN A 30 -3.61 15.77 -8.77
C ASN A 30 -2.16 15.27 -8.95
N PRO A 31 -1.93 13.94 -9.01
CA PRO A 31 -0.59 13.39 -9.14
C PRO A 31 -0.06 13.47 -10.57
N TRP A 32 -0.92 13.69 -11.57
CA TRP A 32 -0.49 13.76 -12.94
C TRP A 32 0.16 15.12 -13.22
N ILE A 33 1.32 15.09 -13.88
CA ILE A 33 2.03 16.27 -14.36
C ILE A 33 2.49 16.06 -15.81
N LEU A 34 2.81 17.15 -16.51
CA LEU A 34 3.50 17.08 -17.79
C LEU A 34 5.01 17.10 -17.56
N ASN A 35 5.73 16.14 -18.12
CA ASN A 35 7.18 16.20 -18.16
C ASN A 35 7.67 17.22 -19.22
N GLU A 36 8.99 17.41 -19.31
CA GLU A 36 9.62 18.33 -20.29
C GLU A 36 9.26 18.02 -21.75
N LYS A 37 8.90 16.77 -22.05
CA LYS A 37 8.48 16.31 -23.38
C LYS A 37 6.96 16.45 -23.61
N GLY A 38 6.23 17.05 -22.68
CA GLY A 38 4.78 17.20 -22.75
C GLY A 38 4.01 15.88 -22.58
N GLN A 39 4.64 14.86 -21.99
CA GLN A 39 3.99 13.58 -21.70
C GLN A 39 3.45 13.59 -20.27
N ALA A 40 2.25 13.02 -20.11
CA ALA A 40 1.66 12.74 -18.80
C ALA A 40 2.54 11.76 -18.03
N VAL A 41 3.03 12.17 -16.86
CA VAL A 41 3.75 11.32 -15.92
C VAL A 41 3.12 11.44 -14.53
N PHE A 42 3.20 10.37 -13.76
CA PHE A 42 2.73 10.36 -12.38
C PHE A 42 3.83 10.93 -11.47
N SER A 43 3.48 11.87 -10.59
CA SER A 43 4.33 12.47 -9.58
C SER A 43 3.94 11.93 -8.21
N PRO A 44 4.65 10.91 -7.70
CA PRO A 44 4.37 10.35 -6.39
C PRO A 44 4.69 11.36 -5.29
N ASP A 45 3.89 11.34 -4.23
CA ASP A 45 4.08 12.16 -3.03
C ASP A 45 5.06 11.46 -2.10
N PHE A 46 6.35 11.71 -2.37
CA PHE A 46 7.43 11.13 -1.60
C PHE A 46 7.53 11.72 -0.19
N ASP A 47 7.09 12.95 0.05
CA ASP A 47 7.09 13.55 1.39
C ASP A 47 6.17 12.76 2.32
N THR A 48 4.98 12.39 1.84
CA THR A 48 4.06 11.52 2.58
C THR A 48 4.67 10.13 2.78
N LEU A 49 5.28 9.52 1.75
CA LEU A 49 5.95 8.21 1.88
C LEU A 49 7.04 8.23 2.95
N GLN A 50 7.91 9.25 2.95
CA GLN A 50 9.02 9.38 3.88
C GLN A 50 8.54 9.49 5.33
N ARG A 51 7.46 10.27 5.58
CA ARG A 51 6.81 10.35 6.90
C ARG A 51 6.25 9.00 7.33
N LEU A 52 5.51 8.31 6.44
CA LEU A 52 4.95 6.98 6.74
C LEU A 52 6.04 5.96 7.06
N LEU A 53 7.17 5.97 6.34
CA LEU A 53 8.31 5.10 6.60
C LEU A 53 9.06 5.43 7.90
N GLY A 54 8.95 6.66 8.40
CA GLY A 54 9.49 7.06 9.71
C GLY A 54 8.74 6.43 10.89
N VAL A 55 7.44 6.14 10.76
CA VAL A 55 6.60 5.55 11.84
C VAL A 55 7.15 4.21 12.36
N PRO A 56 7.42 3.18 11.52
CA PRO A 56 7.98 1.92 12.02
C PRO A 56 9.33 2.11 12.70
N LEU A 57 10.14 3.08 12.28
CA LEU A 57 11.42 3.38 12.91
C LEU A 57 11.22 4.03 14.29
N TYR A 58 10.31 4.99 14.39
CA TYR A 58 9.94 5.65 15.64
C TYR A 58 9.41 4.66 16.69
N LEU A 59 8.55 3.72 16.27
CA LEU A 59 7.98 2.68 17.13
C LEU A 59 8.92 1.49 17.39
N ALA A 60 10.15 1.53 16.83
CA ALA A 60 11.09 0.41 16.82
C ALA A 60 10.42 -0.91 16.39
N ALA A 61 9.57 -0.85 15.36
CA ALA A 61 8.74 -1.96 14.92
C ALA A 61 9.58 -2.96 14.11
N GLY A 62 9.80 -4.15 14.69
CA GLY A 62 10.51 -5.24 14.01
C GLY A 62 9.71 -5.79 12.83
N THR A 63 10.38 -6.56 11.96
CA THR A 63 9.78 -7.14 10.74
C THR A 63 8.56 -8.02 11.02
N GLN A 64 8.55 -8.76 12.12
CA GLN A 64 7.43 -9.62 12.56
C GLN A 64 6.16 -8.83 12.91
N SER A 65 6.24 -7.51 13.12
CA SER A 65 5.07 -6.69 13.45
C SER A 65 4.19 -6.35 12.23
N GLY A 66 4.67 -6.57 11.00
CA GLY A 66 3.98 -6.19 9.77
C GLY A 66 3.95 -4.68 9.48
N VAL A 67 4.11 -3.82 10.50
CA VAL A 67 4.09 -2.35 10.39
C VAL A 67 5.07 -1.80 9.33
N PRO A 68 6.30 -2.33 9.18
CA PRO A 68 7.22 -1.83 8.17
C PRO A 68 6.69 -1.96 6.72
N ALA A 69 5.99 -3.05 6.40
CA ALA A 69 5.37 -3.23 5.09
C ALA A 69 4.08 -2.40 4.97
N LEU A 70 3.31 -2.32 6.06
CA LEU A 70 2.07 -1.57 6.13
C LEU A 70 2.21 -0.09 5.75
N ALA A 71 3.35 0.54 6.06
CA ALA A 71 3.64 1.91 5.63
C ALA A 71 3.59 2.08 4.10
N LEU A 72 4.02 1.07 3.34
CA LEU A 72 3.92 1.07 1.87
C LEU A 72 2.48 0.89 1.42
N ASP A 73 1.71 0.03 2.07
CA ASP A 73 0.30 -0.22 1.75
C ASP A 73 -0.56 1.03 1.93
N VAL A 74 -0.33 1.75 3.03
CA VAL A 74 -0.97 3.03 3.34
C VAL A 74 -0.61 4.07 2.29
N TRP A 75 0.66 4.17 1.92
CA TRP A 75 1.11 5.11 0.89
C TRP A 75 0.49 4.80 -0.49
N LEU A 76 0.53 3.54 -0.92
CA LEU A 76 -0.02 3.13 -2.21
C LEU A 76 -1.53 3.35 -2.30
N SER A 77 -2.28 2.99 -1.25
CA SER A 77 -3.72 3.25 -1.21
C SER A 77 -4.02 4.77 -1.23
N TYR A 78 -3.19 5.57 -0.55
CA TYR A 78 -3.25 7.03 -0.63
C TYR A 78 -2.98 7.55 -2.04
N GLU A 79 -1.97 7.02 -2.74
CA GLU A 79 -1.64 7.38 -4.12
C GLU A 79 -2.75 7.03 -5.12
N PHE A 80 -3.42 5.89 -4.95
CA PHE A 80 -4.57 5.54 -5.78
C PHE A 80 -5.77 6.48 -5.52
N ARG A 81 -5.99 6.90 -4.28
CA ARG A 81 -6.98 7.96 -3.99
C ARG A 81 -6.56 9.31 -4.59
N ARG A 82 -5.27 9.67 -4.55
CA ARG A 82 -4.73 10.81 -5.31
C ARG A 82 -4.94 10.68 -6.80
N ALA A 83 -4.87 9.48 -7.35
CA ALA A 83 -5.16 9.24 -8.77
C ALA A 83 -6.63 9.46 -9.13
N GLY A 84 -7.54 9.55 -8.14
CA GLY A 84 -8.97 9.82 -8.32
C GLY A 84 -9.90 8.63 -8.07
N PHE A 85 -9.38 7.52 -7.53
CA PHE A 85 -10.20 6.37 -7.13
C PHE A 85 -10.92 6.64 -5.80
N GLN A 86 -12.13 6.08 -5.63
CA GLN A 86 -13.01 6.39 -4.50
C GLN A 86 -12.49 5.81 -3.18
N THR A 87 -12.71 6.54 -2.08
CA THR A 87 -12.18 6.20 -0.75
C THR A 87 -12.52 4.79 -0.30
N ASP A 88 -13.78 4.35 -0.46
CA ASP A 88 -14.24 3.04 0.00
C ASP A 88 -14.02 1.91 -1.03
N GLN A 89 -13.57 2.24 -2.24
CA GLN A 89 -13.15 1.26 -3.25
C GLN A 89 -11.67 0.90 -3.11
N VAL A 90 -10.84 1.80 -2.56
CA VAL A 90 -9.41 1.61 -2.37
C VAL A 90 -9.10 1.18 -0.94
N TRP A 91 -8.53 -0.01 -0.77
CA TRP A 91 -8.13 -0.55 0.53
C TRP A 91 -6.60 -0.67 0.66
N PRO A 92 -6.02 -0.43 1.85
CA PRO A 92 -6.70 -0.01 3.08
C PRO A 92 -7.26 1.42 3.01
N ARG A 93 -8.35 1.65 3.76
CA ARG A 93 -8.98 2.97 3.93
C ARG A 93 -8.12 3.88 4.82
N PRO A 94 -8.21 5.22 4.64
CA PRO A 94 -7.47 6.19 5.45
C PRO A 94 -8.03 6.35 6.87
N SER A 95 -9.11 5.65 7.20
CA SER A 95 -9.67 5.55 8.54
C SER A 95 -10.20 4.14 8.78
N HIS A 96 -10.37 3.77 10.04
CA HIS A 96 -11.09 2.55 10.40
C HIS A 96 -12.55 2.59 9.87
N PRO A 97 -13.14 1.43 9.50
CA PRO A 97 -12.50 0.14 9.23
C PRO A 97 -11.62 0.21 7.98
N ARG A 98 -10.51 -0.55 7.97
CA ARG A 98 -9.55 -0.54 6.85
C ARG A 98 -10.12 -1.14 5.57
N ILE A 99 -11.14 -1.97 5.70
CA ILE A 99 -11.94 -2.49 4.59
C ILE A 99 -13.40 -2.23 4.88
N LEU A 100 -14.04 -1.50 3.97
CA LEU A 100 -15.48 -1.29 3.95
C LEU A 100 -15.94 -1.42 2.50
N PRO A 101 -16.81 -2.38 2.15
CA PRO A 101 -17.34 -2.48 0.81
C PRO A 101 -18.03 -1.19 0.38
N ALA A 102 -17.72 -0.69 -0.82
CA ALA A 102 -18.32 0.53 -1.36
C ALA A 102 -19.87 0.53 -1.33
N PRO A 103 -20.58 -0.58 -1.60
CA PRO A 103 -22.05 -0.61 -1.45
C PRO A 103 -22.54 -0.35 -0.02
N VAL A 104 -21.79 -0.79 0.99
CA VAL A 104 -22.12 -0.56 2.40
C VAL A 104 -21.90 0.92 2.76
N ALA A 105 -20.79 1.50 2.32
CA ALA A 105 -20.54 2.93 2.47
C ALA A 105 -21.61 3.79 1.76
N ALA A 106 -22.01 3.40 0.55
CA ALA A 106 -23.08 4.04 -0.20
C ALA A 106 -24.43 3.94 0.52
N LEU A 107 -24.77 2.78 1.11
CA LEU A 107 -25.96 2.63 1.94
C LEU A 107 -25.93 3.63 3.11
N ILE A 108 -24.83 3.66 3.87
CA ILE A 108 -24.68 4.52 5.05
C ILE A 108 -24.85 6.00 4.68
N SER A 109 -24.26 6.44 3.57
CA SER A 109 -24.33 7.84 3.15
C SER A 109 -25.74 8.30 2.77
N ASN A 110 -26.62 7.37 2.38
CA ASN A 110 -28.02 7.61 2.03
C ASN A 110 -29.00 7.47 3.22
N LEU A 111 -28.54 7.10 4.41
CA LEU A 111 -29.38 7.03 5.61
C LEU A 111 -29.69 8.43 6.17
N ASN A 112 -30.80 8.55 6.89
CA ASN A 112 -31.12 9.78 7.62
C ASN A 112 -30.07 10.09 8.70
N THR A 113 -29.89 11.37 9.04
CA THR A 113 -28.75 11.83 9.85
C THR A 113 -28.66 11.20 11.25
N PRO A 114 -29.75 10.98 12.01
CA PRO A 114 -29.66 10.33 13.32
C PRO A 114 -29.19 8.87 13.20
N PHE A 115 -29.81 8.08 12.31
CA PHE A 115 -29.50 6.67 12.15
C PHE A 115 -28.11 6.46 11.52
N ARG A 116 -27.75 7.33 10.57
CA ARG A 116 -26.40 7.36 9.98
C ARG A 116 -25.32 7.52 11.05
N ARG A 117 -25.45 8.51 11.94
CA ARG A 117 -24.46 8.77 13.01
C ARG A 117 -24.31 7.59 13.97
N GLU A 118 -25.43 6.96 14.32
CA GLU A 118 -25.40 5.78 15.19
C GLU A 118 -24.70 4.60 14.50
N LEU A 119 -25.00 4.34 13.23
CA LEU A 119 -24.38 3.27 12.47
C LEU A 119 -22.90 3.53 12.19
N GLU A 120 -22.52 4.76 11.84
CA GLU A 120 -21.13 5.17 11.67
C GLU A 120 -20.33 4.95 12.96
N ARG A 121 -20.90 5.29 14.13
CA ARG A 121 -20.29 5.01 15.43
C ARG A 121 -20.11 3.51 15.65
N VAL A 122 -21.15 2.69 15.43
CA VAL A 122 -21.06 1.23 15.59
C VAL A 122 -19.96 0.66 14.70
N ILE A 123 -19.85 1.10 13.45
CA ILE A 123 -18.82 0.64 12.52
C ILE A 123 -17.42 1.10 12.94
N ALA A 124 -17.29 2.33 13.45
CA ALA A 124 -16.04 2.88 13.93
C ALA A 124 -15.53 2.19 15.21
N ASP A 125 -16.44 1.86 16.13
CA ASP A 125 -16.12 1.28 17.44
C ASP A 125 -16.01 -0.25 17.41
N THR A 126 -16.40 -0.89 16.31
CA THR A 126 -16.30 -2.34 16.14
C THR A 126 -15.05 -2.70 15.36
N ALA A 127 -14.18 -3.53 15.95
CA ALA A 127 -12.93 -3.91 15.32
C ALA A 127 -13.12 -4.60 13.95
N SER A 128 -14.08 -5.52 13.84
CA SER A 128 -14.59 -6.02 12.56
C SER A 128 -16.05 -6.47 12.69
N ILE A 129 -16.81 -6.25 11.62
CA ILE A 129 -18.18 -6.73 11.49
C ILE A 129 -18.13 -7.96 10.59
N LYS A 130 -18.40 -9.13 11.17
CA LYS A 130 -18.33 -10.41 10.47
C LYS A 130 -19.10 -10.38 9.14
N GLY A 131 -18.42 -10.73 8.05
CA GLY A 131 -18.99 -10.76 6.70
C GLY A 131 -19.20 -9.40 6.04
N VAL A 132 -18.82 -8.30 6.69
CA VAL A 132 -19.00 -6.93 6.18
C VAL A 132 -17.67 -6.19 6.12
N THR A 133 -16.92 -6.13 7.22
CA THR A 133 -15.62 -5.48 7.30
C THR A 133 -14.55 -6.49 7.71
N SER A 134 -13.30 -6.20 7.34
CA SER A 134 -12.15 -7.06 7.65
C SER A 134 -10.94 -6.18 7.97
N ALA A 135 -9.98 -6.74 8.71
CA ALA A 135 -8.66 -6.14 8.89
C ALA A 135 -7.80 -6.24 7.63
N SER A 136 -8.04 -7.28 6.82
CA SER A 136 -7.20 -7.69 5.70
C SER A 136 -8.00 -8.13 4.49
N SER A 137 -7.48 -7.83 3.29
CA SER A 137 -8.16 -8.07 2.02
C SER A 137 -7.86 -9.47 1.53
N ILE A 138 -8.75 -10.41 1.87
CA ILE A 138 -8.65 -11.80 1.43
C ILE A 138 -9.32 -11.93 0.05
N ILE A 139 -8.51 -12.20 -0.96
CA ILE A 139 -8.96 -12.39 -2.34
C ILE A 139 -8.74 -13.86 -2.71
N LEU A 140 -9.80 -14.53 -3.15
CA LEU A 140 -9.68 -15.86 -3.70
C LEU A 140 -8.86 -15.78 -5.00
N GLY A 141 -7.77 -16.54 -5.08
CA GLY A 141 -6.98 -16.79 -6.29
C GLY A 141 -7.33 -18.14 -6.92
N LYS A 142 -6.62 -18.55 -7.97
CA LYS A 142 -6.90 -19.78 -8.72
C LYS A 142 -7.03 -20.99 -7.80
N ASN A 143 -6.01 -21.23 -7.00
CA ASN A 143 -5.89 -22.43 -6.18
C ASN A 143 -6.21 -22.16 -4.70
N TYR A 144 -5.93 -20.95 -4.23
CA TYR A 144 -6.06 -20.59 -2.82
C TYR A 144 -6.36 -19.11 -2.61
N THR A 145 -6.88 -18.77 -1.43
CA THR A 145 -7.03 -17.38 -0.98
C THR A 145 -5.68 -16.75 -0.68
N LYS A 146 -5.55 -15.47 -1.01
CA LYS A 146 -4.39 -14.65 -0.72
C LYS A 146 -4.83 -13.38 -0.02
N GLN A 147 -4.13 -13.02 1.05
CA GLN A 147 -4.15 -11.67 1.57
C GLN A 147 -3.39 -10.76 0.60
N VAL A 148 -4.10 -9.80 0.02
CA VAL A 148 -3.56 -8.79 -0.90
C VAL A 148 -3.46 -7.48 -0.14
N ASP A 149 -2.33 -6.81 -0.24
CA ASP A 149 -2.00 -5.69 0.64
C ASP A 149 -2.72 -4.39 0.25
N VAL A 150 -2.86 -4.15 -1.06
CA VAL A 150 -3.62 -3.00 -1.59
C VAL A 150 -4.57 -3.45 -2.69
N VAL A 151 -5.84 -3.07 -2.57
CA VAL A 151 -6.92 -3.53 -3.46
C VAL A 151 -7.74 -2.35 -3.94
N ILE A 152 -8.13 -2.38 -5.21
CA ILE A 152 -9.28 -1.60 -5.71
C ILE A 152 -10.34 -2.60 -6.16
N SER A 153 -11.54 -2.49 -5.61
CA SER A 153 -12.64 -3.40 -5.91
C SER A 153 -13.99 -2.73 -5.73
N ASP A 154 -14.94 -3.12 -6.56
CA ASP A 154 -16.35 -2.75 -6.45
C ASP A 154 -17.23 -3.98 -6.71
N TRP A 155 -18.47 -3.96 -6.22
CA TRP A 155 -19.43 -5.03 -6.49
C TRP A 155 -19.67 -5.23 -7.99
N ALA A 156 -19.72 -4.14 -8.76
CA ALA A 156 -20.03 -4.19 -10.19
C ALA A 156 -18.86 -4.72 -11.05
N THR A 157 -17.62 -4.55 -10.60
CA THR A 157 -16.41 -4.82 -11.39
C THR A 157 -15.60 -6.00 -10.85
N GLY A 158 -15.84 -6.38 -9.59
CA GLY A 158 -14.92 -7.24 -8.85
C GLY A 158 -13.57 -6.56 -8.62
N PRO A 159 -12.51 -7.34 -8.35
CA PRO A 159 -11.16 -6.79 -8.19
C PRO A 159 -10.65 -6.13 -9.48
N GLU A 160 -10.30 -4.86 -9.39
CA GLU A 160 -9.74 -4.07 -10.49
C GLU A 160 -8.23 -3.86 -10.32
N LEU A 161 -7.74 -3.82 -9.08
CA LEU A 161 -6.32 -3.72 -8.75
C LEU A 161 -5.98 -4.62 -7.58
N LEU A 162 -4.87 -5.32 -7.70
CA LEU A 162 -4.31 -6.21 -6.68
C LEU A 162 -2.81 -5.95 -6.60
N VAL A 163 -2.37 -5.29 -5.53
CA VAL A 163 -0.96 -5.01 -5.31
C VAL A 163 -0.48 -5.73 -4.06
N SER A 164 0.57 -6.52 -4.23
CA SER A 164 1.30 -7.17 -3.15
C SER A 164 2.49 -6.30 -2.77
N THR A 165 2.78 -6.18 -1.48
CA THR A 165 3.94 -5.46 -0.96
C THR A 165 4.84 -6.37 -0.16
N LYS A 166 6.15 -6.09 -0.21
CA LYS A 166 7.15 -6.76 0.62
C LYS A 166 8.19 -5.74 1.05
N ARG A 167 8.80 -5.97 2.21
CA ARG A 167 9.90 -5.16 2.72
C ARG A 167 11.07 -6.01 3.19
N MET A 168 12.28 -5.51 2.98
CA MET A 168 13.53 -6.11 3.43
C MET A 168 14.52 -5.03 3.89
N ASP A 169 14.91 -5.10 5.18
CA ASP A 169 15.89 -4.19 5.79
C ASP A 169 17.21 -4.90 6.18
N SER A 170 17.28 -6.22 6.03
CA SER A 170 18.43 -7.07 6.38
C SER A 170 18.32 -8.48 5.76
N SER A 171 19.29 -9.35 6.04
CA SER A 171 19.29 -10.78 5.62
C SER A 171 19.20 -11.01 4.11
N TYR A 172 19.78 -10.09 3.32
CA TYR A 172 19.75 -10.09 1.86
C TYR A 172 20.21 -11.41 1.22
N GLY A 173 21.26 -12.04 1.75
CA GLY A 173 21.82 -13.26 1.19
C GLY A 173 20.91 -14.49 1.31
N LYS A 174 20.12 -14.57 2.38
CA LYS A 174 19.26 -15.73 2.68
C LYS A 174 17.84 -15.55 2.14
N ASN A 175 17.30 -14.34 2.27
CA ASN A 175 15.86 -14.13 2.09
C ASN A 175 15.47 -13.62 0.71
N ALA A 176 16.39 -13.01 -0.05
CA ALA A 176 16.01 -12.33 -1.29
C ALA A 176 15.48 -13.29 -2.37
N ALA A 177 16.08 -14.47 -2.54
CA ALA A 177 15.61 -15.47 -3.52
C ALA A 177 14.21 -15.98 -3.17
N ASN A 178 14.02 -16.43 -1.92
CA ASN A 178 12.74 -16.95 -1.45
C ASN A 178 11.62 -15.91 -1.60
N ARG A 179 11.89 -14.64 -1.33
CA ARG A 179 10.90 -13.55 -1.49
C ARG A 179 10.49 -13.31 -2.94
N VAL A 180 11.43 -13.43 -3.87
CA VAL A 180 11.12 -13.34 -5.30
C VAL A 180 10.32 -14.57 -5.76
N GLU A 181 10.74 -15.77 -5.38
CA GLU A 181 10.04 -17.02 -5.74
C GLU A 181 8.59 -17.04 -5.21
N GLU A 182 8.38 -16.64 -3.96
CA GLU A 182 7.03 -16.50 -3.38
C GLU A 182 6.17 -15.53 -4.20
N SER A 183 6.77 -14.40 -4.63
CA SER A 183 6.05 -13.40 -5.43
C SER A 183 5.62 -13.93 -6.80
N TYR A 184 6.39 -14.84 -7.41
CA TYR A 184 5.99 -15.54 -8.63
C TYR A 184 4.77 -16.42 -8.41
N GLY A 185 4.75 -17.21 -7.34
CA GLY A 185 3.61 -18.05 -6.97
C GLY A 185 2.34 -17.25 -6.74
N ASP A 186 2.45 -16.16 -5.98
CA ASP A 186 1.36 -15.21 -5.74
C ASP A 186 0.83 -14.60 -7.04
N ALA A 187 1.73 -14.18 -7.93
CA ALA A 187 1.36 -13.60 -9.22
C ALA A 187 0.53 -14.61 -10.04
N LYS A 188 1.00 -15.85 -10.21
CA LYS A 188 0.26 -16.87 -10.97
C LYS A 188 -1.08 -17.18 -10.32
N ASN A 189 -1.14 -17.27 -8.99
CA ASN A 189 -2.38 -17.57 -8.27
C ASN A 189 -3.45 -16.49 -8.50
N LEU A 190 -3.07 -15.21 -8.41
CA LEU A 190 -4.00 -14.10 -8.65
C LEU A 190 -4.34 -13.95 -10.13
N ARG A 191 -3.33 -13.97 -11.02
CA ARG A 191 -3.47 -13.68 -12.46
C ARG A 191 -4.43 -14.65 -13.13
N LEU A 192 -4.33 -15.94 -12.80
CA LEU A 192 -5.13 -16.98 -13.44
C LEU A 192 -6.61 -16.95 -13.00
N ARG A 193 -6.96 -16.24 -11.92
CA ARG A 193 -8.36 -16.02 -11.54
C ARG A 193 -8.86 -14.63 -11.95
N HIS A 194 -8.01 -13.61 -11.89
CA HIS A 194 -8.37 -12.22 -12.15
C HIS A 194 -7.60 -11.66 -13.36
N PRO A 195 -7.86 -12.16 -14.58
CA PRO A 195 -7.10 -11.76 -15.78
C PRO A 195 -7.34 -10.32 -16.24
N LEU A 196 -8.37 -9.64 -15.72
CA LEU A 196 -8.66 -8.23 -16.03
C LEU A 196 -8.15 -7.27 -14.95
N ALA A 197 -7.82 -7.77 -13.75
CA ALA A 197 -7.30 -6.94 -12.68
C ALA A 197 -5.88 -6.44 -13.01
N SER A 198 -5.56 -5.23 -12.61
CA SER A 198 -4.20 -4.71 -12.62
C SER A 198 -3.42 -5.27 -11.43
N LEU A 199 -2.58 -6.26 -11.71
CA LEU A 199 -1.67 -6.87 -10.73
C LEU A 199 -0.33 -6.11 -10.66
N GLY A 200 0.12 -5.77 -9.46
CA GLY A 200 1.42 -5.13 -9.22
C GLY A 200 2.15 -5.66 -7.98
N PHE A 201 3.46 -5.44 -7.92
CA PHE A 201 4.30 -5.84 -6.79
C PHE A 201 5.26 -4.73 -6.39
N VAL A 202 5.24 -4.35 -5.10
CA VAL A 202 6.10 -3.28 -4.56
C VAL A 202 7.07 -3.86 -3.53
N PHE A 203 8.35 -3.58 -3.72
CA PHE A 203 9.41 -4.05 -2.86
C PHE A 203 10.13 -2.88 -2.19
N GLY A 204 9.97 -2.75 -0.87
CA GLY A 204 10.76 -1.83 -0.06
C GLY A 204 12.11 -2.45 0.31
N LEU A 205 13.20 -1.76 0.00
CA LEU A 205 14.55 -2.23 0.27
C LEU A 205 15.39 -1.15 0.94
N ARG A 206 16.10 -1.50 2.02
CA ARG A 206 17.06 -0.57 2.65
C ARG A 206 18.31 -0.41 1.78
N SER A 207 18.81 0.82 1.68
CA SER A 207 19.96 1.20 0.84
C SER A 207 21.29 0.55 1.27
N ASP A 208 21.42 0.12 2.53
CA ASP A 208 22.63 -0.53 3.04
C ASP A 208 22.93 -1.90 2.38
N ILE A 209 22.03 -2.41 1.52
CA ILE A 209 22.31 -3.56 0.66
C ILE A 209 23.52 -3.32 -0.25
N PHE A 210 23.76 -2.08 -0.70
CA PHE A 210 24.92 -1.79 -1.55
C PHE A 210 26.24 -1.99 -0.81
N GLU A 211 26.23 -1.85 0.51
CA GLU A 211 27.41 -2.05 1.36
C GLU A 211 27.48 -3.51 1.85
N LYS A 212 26.36 -4.03 2.36
CA LYS A 212 26.30 -5.36 3.01
C LYS A 212 26.23 -6.52 2.02
N ALA A 213 25.69 -6.31 0.83
CA ALA A 213 25.52 -7.34 -0.19
C ALA A 213 25.58 -6.74 -1.61
N PRO A 214 26.71 -6.13 -2.01
CA PRO A 214 26.85 -5.37 -3.26
C PRO A 214 26.48 -6.17 -4.51
N ASN A 215 26.81 -7.46 -4.55
CA ASN A 215 26.48 -8.34 -5.68
C ASN A 215 25.00 -8.76 -5.72
N LYS A 216 24.28 -8.63 -4.61
CA LYS A 216 22.87 -9.02 -4.50
C LYS A 216 21.92 -7.91 -4.91
N ALA A 217 22.29 -6.64 -4.74
CA ALA A 217 21.48 -5.51 -5.19
C ALA A 217 21.16 -5.56 -6.71
N PRO A 218 22.14 -5.60 -7.63
CA PRO A 218 21.85 -5.64 -9.06
C PRO A 218 21.11 -6.92 -9.47
N TRP A 219 21.44 -8.06 -8.84
CA TRP A 219 20.74 -9.32 -9.07
C TRP A 219 19.27 -9.26 -8.66
N LEU A 220 18.96 -8.67 -7.50
CA LEU A 220 17.58 -8.53 -7.05
C LEU A 220 16.81 -7.56 -7.95
N PHE A 221 17.43 -6.46 -8.38
CA PHE A 221 16.79 -5.50 -9.29
C PHE A 221 16.44 -6.15 -10.62
N ASP A 222 17.38 -6.90 -11.21
CA ASP A 222 17.15 -7.68 -12.44
C ASP A 222 15.98 -8.68 -12.30
N LEU A 223 15.87 -9.38 -11.17
CA LEU A 223 14.75 -10.29 -10.94
C LEU A 223 13.41 -9.57 -10.77
N LEU A 224 13.39 -8.43 -10.06
CA LEU A 224 12.18 -7.62 -9.92
C LEU A 224 11.73 -7.06 -11.28
N GLU A 225 12.66 -6.66 -12.15
CA GLU A 225 12.33 -6.21 -13.50
C GLU A 225 11.70 -7.33 -14.32
N LYS A 226 12.33 -8.51 -14.33
CA LYS A 226 11.83 -9.69 -15.06
C LYS A 226 10.44 -10.12 -14.60
N LEU A 227 10.19 -10.09 -13.30
CA LEU A 227 8.90 -10.40 -12.71
C LEU A 227 7.77 -9.49 -13.24
N GLY A 228 8.07 -8.23 -13.57
CA GLY A 228 7.12 -7.27 -14.14
C GLY A 228 7.00 -7.31 -15.66
N GLN A 229 7.81 -8.13 -16.35
CA GLN A 229 7.82 -8.28 -17.80
C GLN A 229 7.13 -9.57 -18.28
N GLU A 230 6.88 -10.52 -17.39
CA GLU A 230 6.17 -11.76 -17.72
C GLU A 230 4.66 -11.53 -17.88
N ASP A 231 4.10 -11.93 -19.02
CA ASP A 231 2.69 -11.74 -19.39
C ASP A 231 1.69 -12.35 -18.38
N ASP A 232 2.10 -13.44 -17.74
CA ASP A 232 1.29 -14.21 -16.80
C ASP A 232 1.72 -13.98 -15.33
N ALA A 233 2.52 -12.96 -15.04
CA ALA A 233 2.88 -12.53 -13.68
C ALA A 233 2.26 -11.15 -13.31
N TYR A 234 3.08 -10.20 -12.83
CA TYR A 234 2.65 -8.84 -12.51
C TYR A 234 2.77 -7.93 -13.73
N HIS A 235 1.90 -6.93 -13.87
CA HIS A 235 1.98 -5.97 -14.97
C HIS A 235 3.02 -4.88 -14.73
N ALA A 236 3.38 -4.65 -13.47
CA ALA A 236 4.41 -3.72 -13.08
C ALA A 236 4.99 -4.12 -11.72
N THR A 237 6.29 -3.89 -11.56
CA THR A 237 7.01 -4.03 -10.30
C THR A 237 7.59 -2.67 -9.89
N CYS A 238 7.78 -2.46 -8.59
CA CYS A 238 8.27 -1.22 -8.02
C CYS A 238 9.32 -1.51 -6.96
N LEU A 239 10.38 -0.71 -6.95
CA LEU A 239 11.39 -0.71 -5.90
C LEU A 239 11.35 0.64 -5.18
N VAL A 240 11.17 0.59 -3.86
CA VAL A 240 11.31 1.74 -2.97
C VAL A 240 12.61 1.56 -2.19
N LEU A 241 13.67 2.22 -2.65
CA LEU A 241 14.99 2.17 -2.03
C LEU A 241 15.10 3.23 -0.92
N MET A 242 15.17 2.78 0.33
CA MET A 242 15.05 3.62 1.52
C MET A 242 16.40 3.80 2.21
N GLU A 243 16.76 5.05 2.49
CA GLU A 243 17.90 5.42 3.31
C GLU A 243 17.41 6.02 4.62
N TYR A 244 18.02 5.61 5.74
CA TYR A 244 17.64 6.09 7.07
C TYR A 244 18.73 7.04 7.58
N ASP A 245 18.34 8.23 8.03
CA ASP A 245 19.28 9.16 8.65
C ASP A 245 19.67 8.61 10.03
N GLY A 246 20.93 8.19 10.20
CA GLY A 246 21.51 7.79 11.48
C GLY A 246 21.94 6.31 11.57
N THR A 247 23.17 6.09 12.04
CA THR A 247 23.87 4.80 12.13
C THR A 247 23.36 3.83 13.21
N SER A 248 22.25 4.12 13.89
CA SER A 248 21.83 3.37 15.08
C SER A 248 20.50 2.63 14.97
N TYR A 249 19.76 2.70 13.85
CA TYR A 249 18.67 1.75 13.64
C TYR A 249 19.25 0.39 13.28
N GLN A 250 19.58 -0.37 14.33
CA GLN A 250 19.69 -1.80 14.23
C GLN A 250 18.27 -2.32 14.07
N VAL A 251 17.97 -2.79 12.86
CA VAL A 251 16.82 -3.66 12.65
C VAL A 251 16.97 -4.75 13.70
N PRO A 252 16.02 -4.91 14.64
CA PRO A 252 16.08 -6.04 15.57
C PRO A 252 16.27 -7.29 14.72
N GLU A 253 17.33 -8.08 14.99
CA GLU A 253 17.49 -9.34 14.28
C GLU A 253 16.19 -10.13 14.46
N PRO A 254 15.64 -10.74 13.39
CA PRO A 254 14.48 -11.58 13.56
C PRO A 254 14.84 -12.67 14.58
N ASP A 255 14.09 -12.73 15.69
CA ASP A 255 14.18 -13.83 16.65
C ASP A 255 13.81 -15.12 15.92
N GLY A 256 14.83 -15.82 15.44
CA GLY A 256 14.66 -17.04 14.66
C GLY A 256 14.06 -16.81 13.28
N ASP A 257 14.41 -17.71 12.36
CA ASP A 257 13.70 -17.90 11.10
C ASP A 257 12.33 -18.53 11.38
N ASN A 258 11.44 -17.75 11.97
CA ASN A 258 10.01 -17.97 11.88
C ASN A 258 9.49 -17.01 10.82
N SER A 259 10.00 -17.14 9.59
CA SER A 259 9.05 -17.20 8.50
C SER A 259 8.11 -18.36 8.85
N THR A 260 7.02 -18.09 9.57
CA THR A 260 5.85 -18.94 9.37
C THR A 260 5.54 -18.72 7.91
N ALA A 261 6.09 -19.60 7.06
CA ALA A 261 5.58 -19.83 5.74
C ALA A 261 4.13 -20.23 6.00
N GLU A 262 3.25 -19.24 6.04
CA GLU A 262 1.84 -19.49 5.92
C GLU A 262 1.73 -20.27 4.62
N LEU A 263 1.32 -21.53 4.75
CA LEU A 263 1.08 -22.37 3.60
C LEU A 263 0.15 -21.57 2.67
N PRO A 264 0.46 -21.44 1.37
CA PRO A 264 -0.38 -20.70 0.46
C PRO A 264 -1.82 -21.21 0.57
N GLY A 265 -2.73 -20.35 1.04
CA GLY A 265 -4.14 -20.70 1.25
C GLY A 265 -4.61 -21.03 2.66
N THR A 266 -3.77 -20.88 3.70
CA THR A 266 -4.24 -20.96 5.10
C THR A 266 -4.63 -19.60 5.67
N GLY A 267 -4.87 -18.58 4.83
CA GLY A 267 -5.30 -17.25 5.27
C GLY A 267 -6.52 -17.39 6.16
N SER A 268 -6.28 -17.40 7.47
CA SER A 268 -7.34 -17.50 8.46
C SER A 268 -8.04 -16.15 8.47
N ASP A 269 -9.38 -16.17 8.48
CA ASP A 269 -10.20 -14.99 8.79
C ASP A 269 -9.88 -14.39 10.19
N ASP A 270 -8.96 -15.01 10.93
CA ASP A 270 -8.53 -14.71 12.30
C ASP A 270 -7.33 -13.76 12.41
N GLU A 271 -7.00 -12.95 11.37
CA GLU A 271 -6.27 -11.72 11.68
C GLU A 271 -7.21 -10.89 12.56
N THR A 272 -6.97 -10.91 13.86
CA THR A 272 -7.87 -10.29 14.83
C THR A 272 -7.85 -8.81 14.51
N ALA A 273 -8.97 -8.30 13.98
CA ALA A 273 -9.05 -6.88 13.71
C ALA A 273 -8.84 -6.15 15.03
N GLU A 274 -7.92 -5.19 15.02
CA GLU A 274 -7.60 -4.37 16.18
C GLU A 274 -7.99 -2.94 15.85
N LEU A 275 -8.71 -2.31 16.77
CA LEU A 275 -8.98 -0.88 16.68
C LEU A 275 -7.66 -0.11 16.80
N PRO A 276 -7.54 1.06 16.14
CA PRO A 276 -6.45 1.98 16.40
C PRO A 276 -6.33 2.27 17.90
N ALA A 277 -5.10 2.48 18.37
CA ALA A 277 -4.88 2.82 19.77
C ALA A 277 -5.48 4.20 20.11
N GLU A 278 -5.97 4.38 21.33
CA GLU A 278 -6.30 5.69 21.85
C GLU A 278 -5.03 6.35 22.40
N LEU A 279 -4.46 7.29 21.65
CA LEU A 279 -3.30 8.09 22.07
C LEU A 279 -3.73 9.55 22.31
N PRO A 280 -3.26 10.19 23.40
CA PRO A 280 -3.47 11.62 23.61
C PRO A 280 -2.92 12.48 22.45
N GLU A 281 -3.65 13.54 22.04
CA GLU A 281 -3.26 14.41 20.92
C GLU A 281 -1.85 15.01 21.07
N ASN A 282 -1.44 15.33 22.30
CA ASN A 282 -0.10 15.85 22.58
C ASN A 282 1.00 14.80 22.39
N GLU A 283 0.72 13.51 22.61
CA GLU A 283 1.66 12.42 22.33
C GLU A 283 1.76 12.17 20.82
N ILE A 284 0.64 12.20 20.12
CA ILE A 284 0.60 12.08 18.65
C ILE A 284 1.43 13.20 18.02
N ALA A 285 1.18 14.46 18.40
CA ALA A 285 1.90 15.61 17.87
C ALA A 285 3.41 15.53 18.13
N LYS A 286 3.80 15.07 19.33
CA LYS A 286 5.22 14.83 19.67
C LYS A 286 5.82 13.71 18.82
N GLY A 287 5.11 12.60 18.64
CA GLY A 287 5.60 11.48 17.83
C GLY A 287 5.78 11.87 16.37
N LEU A 288 4.80 12.57 15.79
CA LEU A 288 4.87 13.08 14.41
C LEU A 288 6.03 14.07 14.20
N ALA A 289 6.32 14.93 15.17
CA ALA A 289 7.43 15.88 15.11
C ALA A 289 8.82 15.21 15.24
N ASN A 290 8.89 14.01 15.81
CA ASN A 290 10.14 13.29 16.09
C ASN A 290 10.31 12.03 15.22
N LEU A 291 9.56 11.91 14.12
CA LEU A 291 9.73 10.78 13.20
C LEU A 291 11.16 10.77 12.63
N PRO A 292 11.86 9.62 12.68
CA PRO A 292 13.13 9.47 12.00
C PRO A 292 13.01 9.79 10.51
N LYS A 293 14.00 10.52 9.99
CA LYS A 293 14.01 10.89 8.58
C LYS A 293 14.38 9.70 7.71
N VAL A 294 13.59 9.50 6.67
CA VAL A 294 13.80 8.50 5.63
C VAL A 294 13.94 9.24 4.31
N SER A 295 14.95 8.90 3.52
CA SER A 295 15.17 9.42 2.17
C SER A 295 14.92 8.31 1.15
N ILE A 296 14.40 8.65 -0.03
CA ILE A 296 14.19 7.70 -1.13
C ILE A 296 15.26 7.91 -2.19
N LEU A 297 16.03 6.87 -2.51
CA LEU A 297 17.16 6.96 -3.43
C LEU A 297 16.71 6.70 -4.87
N HIS A 298 16.08 7.71 -5.48
CA HIS A 298 15.55 7.64 -6.83
C HIS A 298 16.62 7.43 -7.90
N ASP A 299 17.78 8.07 -7.74
CA ASP A 299 18.93 7.99 -8.65
C ASP A 299 19.54 6.59 -8.74
N LYS A 300 19.35 5.77 -7.70
CA LYS A 300 19.82 4.39 -7.62
C LYS A 300 18.75 3.35 -7.94
N THR A 301 17.54 3.79 -8.26
CA THR A 301 16.43 2.91 -8.62
C THR A 301 16.32 2.86 -10.15
N PRO A 302 16.38 1.68 -10.78
CA PRO A 302 16.18 1.56 -12.22
C PRO A 302 14.83 2.16 -12.66
N ASN A 303 14.79 2.79 -13.83
CA ASN A 303 13.58 3.42 -14.36
C ASN A 303 12.40 2.45 -14.44
N GLU A 304 12.66 1.16 -14.66
CA GLU A 304 11.63 0.15 -14.85
C GLU A 304 10.94 -0.23 -13.54
N LEU A 305 11.64 0.00 -12.42
CA LEU A 305 11.18 -0.20 -11.05
C LEU A 305 10.76 1.11 -10.37
N ALA A 306 10.81 2.24 -11.09
CA ALA A 306 10.56 3.55 -10.51
C ALA A 306 9.10 3.69 -10.02
N PRO A 307 8.85 4.22 -8.80
CA PRO A 307 7.50 4.34 -8.26
C PRO A 307 6.53 5.16 -9.13
N ALA A 308 7.03 6.20 -9.80
CA ALA A 308 6.27 7.00 -10.76
C ALA A 308 5.74 6.16 -11.94
N ARG A 309 6.60 5.33 -12.54
CA ARG A 309 6.23 4.44 -13.64
C ARG A 309 5.24 3.38 -13.18
N PHE A 310 5.50 2.77 -12.02
CA PHE A 310 4.60 1.77 -11.43
C PHE A 310 3.19 2.32 -11.24
N LEU A 311 3.04 3.44 -10.51
CA LEU A 311 1.72 4.04 -10.24
C LEU A 311 1.01 4.44 -11.54
N ALA A 312 1.72 5.05 -12.48
CA ALA A 312 1.16 5.38 -13.79
C ALA A 312 0.63 4.14 -14.51
N THR A 313 1.42 3.07 -14.56
CA THR A 313 1.06 1.81 -15.26
C THR A 313 -0.17 1.18 -14.64
N MET A 314 -0.23 1.12 -13.31
CA MET A 314 -1.34 0.54 -12.56
C MET A 314 -2.64 1.31 -12.79
N VAL A 315 -2.61 2.65 -12.67
CA VAL A 315 -3.78 3.51 -12.91
C VAL A 315 -4.27 3.38 -14.36
N MET A 316 -3.35 3.49 -15.33
CA MET A 316 -3.69 3.42 -16.75
C MET A 316 -4.31 2.09 -17.14
N ARG A 317 -3.87 0.99 -16.51
CA ARG A 317 -4.42 -0.34 -16.79
C ARG A 317 -5.86 -0.48 -16.31
N ILE A 318 -6.19 0.01 -15.11
CA ILE A 318 -7.59 0.02 -14.64
C ILE A 318 -8.45 0.85 -15.60
N LEU A 319 -7.98 2.04 -15.98
CA LEU A 319 -8.75 2.94 -16.84
C LEU A 319 -8.90 2.44 -18.28
N SER A 320 -8.04 1.52 -18.73
CA SER A 320 -8.14 0.90 -20.05
C SER A 320 -9.01 -0.36 -20.05
N THR A 321 -9.14 -1.06 -18.92
CA THR A 321 -9.97 -2.27 -18.78
C THR A 321 -11.38 -1.99 -18.25
N THR A 322 -11.66 -0.76 -17.84
CA THR A 322 -12.99 -0.32 -17.37
C THR A 322 -13.67 0.62 -18.37
N PRO A 323 -15.01 0.64 -18.47
CA PRO A 323 -15.75 1.60 -19.28
C PRO A 323 -15.46 3.06 -18.90
N VAL A 324 -15.63 3.97 -19.87
CA VAL A 324 -15.49 5.42 -19.67
C VAL A 324 -16.45 6.00 -18.61
N THR A 325 -17.57 5.33 -18.37
CA THR A 325 -18.56 5.70 -17.34
C THR A 325 -18.11 5.38 -15.92
N MET A 326 -17.03 4.60 -15.75
CA MET A 326 -16.42 4.28 -14.46
C MET A 326 -15.18 5.14 -14.20
N HIS A 327 -14.86 5.35 -12.92
CA HIS A 327 -13.68 6.10 -12.46
C HIS A 327 -13.61 7.54 -13.01
N ALA A 328 -14.76 8.23 -13.02
CA ALA A 328 -14.91 9.55 -13.63
C ALA A 328 -13.87 10.58 -13.12
N GLU A 329 -13.64 10.64 -11.80
CA GLU A 329 -12.67 11.55 -11.19
C GLU A 329 -11.23 11.22 -11.62
N ALA A 330 -10.85 9.93 -11.65
CA ALA A 330 -9.52 9.54 -12.11
C ALA A 330 -9.27 9.90 -13.58
N ARG A 331 -10.28 9.70 -14.44
CA ARG A 331 -10.24 10.14 -15.84
C ARG A 331 -10.17 11.66 -15.95
N ALA A 332 -10.92 12.40 -15.13
CA ALA A 332 -10.92 13.86 -15.11
C ALA A 332 -9.55 14.42 -14.71
N ARG A 333 -8.89 13.84 -13.70
CA ARG A 333 -7.53 14.22 -13.26
C ARG A 333 -6.50 14.08 -14.39
N MET A 334 -6.55 12.96 -15.13
CA MET A 334 -5.69 12.79 -16.30
C MET A 334 -6.05 13.75 -17.45
N ALA A 335 -7.33 14.00 -17.69
CA ALA A 335 -7.76 14.91 -18.74
C ALA A 335 -7.44 16.38 -18.43
N ALA A 336 -7.20 16.75 -17.17
CA ALA A 336 -6.87 18.10 -16.76
C ALA A 336 -5.43 18.51 -17.13
N ILE A 337 -4.51 17.57 -17.31
CA ILE A 337 -3.10 17.85 -17.59
C ILE A 337 -2.79 17.97 -19.10
N LYS A 338 -3.74 18.46 -19.90
CA LYS A 338 -3.56 18.57 -21.36
C LYS A 338 -2.39 19.50 -21.71
N PRO A 339 -1.50 19.10 -22.64
CA PRO A 339 -0.49 20.00 -23.16
C PRO A 339 -1.16 21.20 -23.80
N SER A 340 -0.67 22.41 -23.50
CA SER A 340 -1.08 23.62 -24.19
C SER A 340 -0.75 23.45 -25.67
N ILE A 341 -1.75 23.14 -26.49
CA ILE A 341 -1.63 23.25 -27.94
C ILE A 341 -1.45 24.75 -28.21
N LYS A 342 -0.22 25.20 -28.39
CA LYS A 342 0.02 26.52 -29.01
C LYS A 342 -0.55 26.38 -30.43
N ALA A 343 -1.68 27.06 -30.67
CA ALA A 343 -2.27 27.23 -31.98
C ALA A 343 -1.34 28.03 -32.90
#